data_AF-A0A920H1G9-F1
#
_entry.id   AF-A0A920H1G9-F1
#
_cell.length_a   1.000
_cell.length_b   1.000
_cell.length_c   1.000
_cell.angle_alpha   90.00
_cell.angle_beta   90.00
_cell.angle_gamma   90.00
#
_symmetry.space_group_name_H-M   'P 1'
#
loop_
_entity.id
_entity.type
_entity.pdbx_description
1 polymer ?
#
loop_
_entity_poly.entity_id
_entity_poly.type
_entity_poly.pdbx_seq_one_letter_code
_entity_poly.pdbx_strand_id
1 'polypeptide(L)'
;MPSSKPKKTTSKTTRSAADKKLRRFRGVVMPYAGHKSIRAVRRAGHEPSIHGTKLWKSSCLIIDYLKKHPPKRRKRVLDAGCGWGITGIWCAKEWGSKVVSMDADPAVFPYLDAVAELNGVSTKSWVQRFEKVRKKDLEKVDILFGGDICFWDELVDPVAKMIDRAIDAGVGTIVIGDPERPTFHEMADKVTEKHGGDVLGWRLSGSVKATGALLVIHND
;
A
#
# COMPACT_ATOMS: atom_id res chain seq x y z
N MET A 1 -64.51 2.98 -1.99
CA MET A 1 -63.33 3.37 -2.77
C MET A 1 -62.08 3.05 -1.96
N PRO A 2 -61.37 1.93 -2.20
CA PRO A 2 -60.14 1.63 -1.48
C PRO A 2 -58.98 2.43 -2.08
N SER A 3 -58.30 3.20 -1.24
CA SER A 3 -57.15 4.03 -1.59
C SER A 3 -55.90 3.17 -1.78
N SER A 4 -55.38 3.09 -3.00
CA SER A 4 -54.19 2.32 -3.36
C SER A 4 -52.92 3.05 -2.92
N LYS A 5 -52.17 2.47 -1.97
CA LYS A 5 -50.81 2.92 -1.64
C LYS A 5 -49.84 2.62 -2.81
N PRO A 6 -48.94 3.55 -3.19
CA PRO A 6 -47.97 3.28 -4.23
C PRO A 6 -46.89 2.31 -3.74
N LYS A 7 -46.68 1.22 -4.49
CA LYS A 7 -45.56 0.27 -4.28
C LYS A 7 -44.24 0.99 -4.57
N LYS A 8 -43.40 1.16 -3.55
CA LYS A 8 -41.98 1.53 -3.71
C LYS A 8 -41.26 0.41 -4.46
N THR A 9 -40.96 0.64 -5.73
CA THR A 9 -40.07 -0.19 -6.53
C THR A 9 -38.63 0.09 -6.10
N THR A 10 -38.06 -0.82 -5.31
CA THR A 10 -36.61 -0.83 -5.04
C THR A 10 -35.90 -1.36 -6.29
N SER A 11 -35.36 -0.46 -7.11
CA SER A 11 -34.51 -0.88 -8.24
C SER A 11 -33.22 -1.50 -7.69
N LYS A 12 -33.08 -2.83 -7.80
CA LYS A 12 -31.79 -3.50 -7.64
C LYS A 12 -30.90 -3.08 -8.81
N THR A 13 -30.04 -2.08 -8.60
CA THR A 13 -29.02 -1.70 -9.59
C THR A 13 -28.06 -2.87 -9.78
N THR A 14 -28.22 -3.59 -10.90
CA THR A 14 -27.27 -4.61 -11.35
C THR A 14 -25.94 -3.92 -11.67
N ARG A 15 -24.94 -4.08 -10.80
CA ARG A 15 -23.59 -3.57 -11.07
C ARG A 15 -23.07 -4.16 -12.39
N SER A 16 -22.49 -3.30 -13.22
CA SER A 16 -21.95 -3.69 -14.53
C SER A 16 -20.93 -4.83 -14.40
N ALA A 17 -20.71 -5.62 -15.46
CA ALA A 17 -19.67 -6.65 -15.45
C ALA A 17 -18.26 -6.06 -15.19
N ALA A 18 -18.03 -4.79 -15.55
CA ALA A 18 -16.80 -4.06 -15.24
C ALA A 18 -16.63 -3.79 -13.73
N ASP A 19 -17.71 -3.46 -13.02
CA ASP A 19 -17.69 -3.27 -11.56
C ASP A 19 -17.34 -4.55 -10.80
N LYS A 20 -17.62 -5.73 -11.37
CA LYS A 20 -17.27 -7.02 -10.73
C LYS A 20 -15.76 -7.27 -10.67
N LYS A 21 -14.96 -6.59 -11.50
CA LYS A 21 -13.49 -6.70 -11.54
C LYS A 21 -12.80 -5.53 -10.83
N LEU A 22 -13.56 -4.75 -10.06
CA LEU A 22 -13.06 -3.73 -9.17
C LEU A 22 -13.45 -4.05 -7.73
N ARG A 23 -12.59 -3.68 -6.80
CA ARG A 23 -12.90 -3.62 -5.38
C ARG A 23 -12.73 -2.18 -4.92
N ARG A 24 -13.53 -1.74 -3.95
CA ARG A 24 -13.37 -0.42 -3.32
C ARG A 24 -13.00 -0.62 -1.86
N PHE A 25 -12.02 0.14 -1.40
CA PHE A 25 -11.57 0.10 -0.02
C PHE A 25 -11.17 1.51 0.42
N ARG A 26 -11.77 2.02 1.50
CA ARG A 26 -11.43 3.33 2.09
C ARG A 26 -11.29 4.49 1.08
N GLY A 27 -12.11 4.52 0.03
CA GLY A 27 -12.12 5.58 -0.99
C GLY A 27 -11.30 5.30 -2.26
N VAL A 28 -10.41 4.30 -2.25
CA VAL A 28 -9.66 3.88 -3.44
C VAL A 28 -10.33 2.74 -4.20
N VAL A 29 -10.09 2.72 -5.51
CA VAL A 29 -10.47 1.68 -6.46
C VAL A 29 -9.28 0.75 -6.67
N MET A 30 -9.51 -0.53 -6.45
CA MET A 30 -8.53 -1.60 -6.52
C MET A 30 -8.93 -2.58 -7.63
N PRO A 31 -8.27 -2.56 -8.80
CA PRO A 31 -8.57 -3.54 -9.84
C PRO A 31 -8.06 -4.94 -9.46
N TYR A 32 -8.81 -5.96 -9.84
CA TYR A 32 -8.28 -7.33 -9.89
C TYR A 32 -7.44 -7.52 -11.17
N ALA A 33 -6.57 -8.55 -11.19
CA ALA A 33 -5.73 -8.88 -12.36
C ALA A 33 -6.49 -9.13 -13.67
N GLY A 34 -7.80 -9.39 -13.58
CA GLY A 34 -8.69 -9.55 -14.72
C GLY A 34 -9.35 -8.26 -15.23
N HIS A 35 -9.15 -7.12 -14.57
CA HIS A 35 -9.70 -5.84 -15.03
C HIS A 35 -9.09 -5.41 -16.37
N LYS A 36 -9.86 -4.73 -17.23
CA LYS A 36 -9.45 -4.40 -18.60
C LYS A 36 -8.15 -3.59 -18.67
N SER A 37 -7.94 -2.64 -17.75
CA SER A 37 -6.73 -1.82 -17.70
C SER A 37 -5.50 -2.68 -17.38
N ILE A 38 -5.61 -3.55 -16.37
CA ILE A 38 -4.53 -4.46 -15.97
C ILE A 38 -4.22 -5.49 -17.07
N ARG A 39 -5.25 -6.02 -17.73
CA ARG A 39 -5.06 -6.92 -18.89
C ARG A 39 -4.43 -6.21 -20.09
N ALA A 40 -4.66 -4.90 -20.26
CA ALA A 40 -4.00 -4.14 -21.32
C ALA A 40 -2.50 -4.03 -21.05
N VAL A 41 -2.11 -3.69 -19.81
CA VAL A 41 -0.70 -3.66 -19.38
C VAL A 41 -0.01 -5.00 -19.61
N ARG A 42 -0.64 -6.11 -19.18
CA ARG A 42 -0.07 -7.45 -19.39
C ARG A 42 0.07 -7.81 -20.87
N ARG A 43 -0.91 -7.47 -21.70
CA ARG A 43 -0.84 -7.71 -23.17
C ARG A 43 0.24 -6.88 -23.85
N ALA A 44 0.69 -5.78 -23.25
CA ALA A 44 1.81 -4.99 -23.73
C ALA A 44 3.19 -5.58 -23.34
N GLY A 45 3.23 -6.75 -22.67
CA GLY A 45 4.47 -7.47 -22.37
C GLY A 45 5.12 -7.10 -21.03
N HIS A 46 4.45 -6.34 -20.17
CA HIS A 46 4.97 -6.03 -18.83
C HIS A 46 4.72 -7.20 -17.87
N GLU A 47 5.76 -7.95 -17.54
CA GLU A 47 5.69 -9.11 -16.65
C GLU A 47 6.56 -8.89 -15.40
N PRO A 48 5.95 -8.62 -14.24
CA PRO A 48 6.68 -8.51 -12.98
C PRO A 48 7.36 -9.82 -12.61
N SER A 49 8.67 -9.73 -12.37
CA SER A 49 9.57 -10.79 -11.92
C SER A 49 9.61 -10.95 -10.39
N ILE A 50 9.26 -9.91 -9.62
CA ILE A 50 9.34 -9.89 -8.14
C ILE A 50 7.94 -9.75 -7.53
N HIS A 51 7.14 -10.82 -7.52
CA HIS A 51 5.80 -10.94 -6.89
C HIS A 51 4.76 -9.80 -7.13
N GLY A 52 5.03 -8.83 -8.02
CA GLY A 52 4.20 -7.66 -8.31
C GLY A 52 2.98 -7.93 -9.19
N THR A 53 2.30 -9.07 -9.00
CA THR A 53 1.24 -9.55 -9.92
C THR A 53 -0.18 -9.19 -9.46
N LYS A 54 -0.33 -8.58 -8.28
CA LYS A 54 -1.63 -8.20 -7.70
C LYS A 54 -1.48 -7.14 -6.61
N LEU A 55 -2.62 -6.59 -6.20
CA LEU A 55 -2.74 -5.81 -4.98
C LEU A 55 -2.81 -6.71 -3.74
N TRP A 56 -1.86 -6.53 -2.83
CA TRP A 56 -1.72 -7.30 -1.61
C TRP A 56 -2.62 -6.78 -0.48
N LYS A 57 -2.91 -7.66 0.48
CA LYS A 57 -3.85 -7.34 1.58
C LYS A 57 -3.20 -6.50 2.67
N SER A 58 -1.89 -6.58 2.87
CA SER A 58 -1.18 -5.76 3.87
C SER A 58 -1.25 -4.27 3.55
N SER A 59 -1.33 -3.91 2.25
CA SER A 59 -1.65 -2.54 1.83
C SER A 59 -2.96 -2.04 2.44
N CYS A 60 -4.00 -2.89 2.52
CA CYS A 60 -5.26 -2.52 3.15
C CYS A 60 -5.14 -2.40 4.68
N LEU A 61 -4.29 -3.21 5.33
CA LEU A 61 -4.01 -3.09 6.77
C LEU A 61 -3.39 -1.71 7.06
N ILE A 62 -2.35 -1.35 6.29
CA ILE A 62 -1.66 -0.06 6.42
C ILE A 62 -2.61 1.11 6.17
N ILE A 63 -3.39 1.09 5.07
CA ILE A 63 -4.38 2.14 4.78
C ILE A 63 -5.38 2.31 5.93
N ASP A 64 -5.88 1.20 6.51
CA ASP A 64 -6.84 1.28 7.61
C ASP A 64 -6.22 1.86 8.89
N TYR A 65 -4.99 1.45 9.19
CA TYR A 65 -4.21 1.98 10.30
C TYR A 65 -3.99 3.50 10.14
N LEU A 66 -3.44 3.93 8.99
CA LEU A 66 -3.16 5.33 8.68
C LEU A 66 -4.42 6.20 8.68
N LYS A 67 -5.57 5.65 8.26
CA LYS A 67 -6.85 6.39 8.34
C LYS A 67 -7.31 6.62 9.78
N LYS A 68 -7.09 5.66 10.68
CA LYS A 68 -7.46 5.76 12.09
C LYS A 68 -6.44 6.55 12.91
N HIS A 69 -5.18 6.53 12.49
CA HIS A 69 -4.04 7.16 13.16
C HIS A 69 -3.31 8.07 12.17
N PRO A 70 -3.95 9.18 11.73
CA PRO A 70 -3.37 10.05 10.71
C PRO A 70 -2.09 10.72 11.25
N PRO A 71 -0.92 10.54 10.62
CA PRO A 71 0.31 11.19 11.06
C PRO A 71 0.22 12.72 11.00
N LYS A 72 1.00 13.40 11.87
CA LYS A 72 1.10 14.87 11.89
C LYS A 72 1.68 15.39 10.58
N ARG A 73 2.79 14.80 10.13
CA ARG A 73 3.44 15.09 8.85
C ARG A 73 3.01 14.06 7.81
N ARG A 74 2.48 14.52 6.68
CA ARG A 74 1.95 13.63 5.61
C ARG A 74 1.99 14.23 4.21
N LYS A 75 2.83 15.26 3.99
CA LYS A 75 2.94 15.93 2.69
C LYS A 75 3.77 15.11 1.71
N ARG A 76 4.76 14.36 2.18
CA ARG A 76 5.70 13.58 1.35
C ARG A 76 5.76 12.13 1.82
N VAL A 77 5.48 11.21 0.92
CA VAL A 77 5.32 9.79 1.20
C VAL A 77 6.25 8.97 0.33
N LEU A 78 6.93 7.99 0.94
CA LEU A 78 7.62 6.91 0.23
C LEU A 78 6.85 5.61 0.41
N ASP A 79 6.34 5.07 -0.70
CA ASP A 79 5.75 3.73 -0.81
C ASP A 79 6.84 2.76 -1.27
N ALA A 80 7.46 2.05 -0.33
CA ALA A 80 8.60 1.17 -0.57
C ALA A 80 8.13 -0.26 -0.89
N GLY A 81 8.65 -0.83 -1.99
CA GLY A 81 8.15 -2.11 -2.52
C GLY A 81 6.70 -1.97 -2.99
N CYS A 82 6.42 -0.92 -3.76
CA CYS A 82 5.05 -0.45 -3.97
C CYS A 82 4.17 -1.44 -4.75
N GLY A 83 4.74 -2.30 -5.58
CA GLY A 83 3.97 -3.09 -6.56
C GLY A 83 3.05 -2.18 -7.38
N TRP A 84 1.73 -2.39 -7.31
CA TRP A 84 0.76 -1.53 -8.00
C TRP A 84 0.36 -0.27 -7.22
N GLY A 85 1.03 0.04 -6.11
CA GLY A 85 1.06 1.36 -5.47
C GLY A 85 -0.19 1.79 -4.71
N ILE A 86 -1.09 0.88 -4.31
CA ILE A 86 -2.41 1.29 -3.77
C ILE A 86 -2.32 2.09 -2.46
N THR A 87 -1.33 1.81 -1.61
CA THR A 87 -1.15 2.53 -0.34
C THR A 87 -0.69 3.96 -0.61
N GLY A 88 0.29 4.15 -1.50
CA GLY A 88 0.69 5.45 -2.03
C GLY A 88 -0.47 6.21 -2.67
N ILE A 89 -1.19 5.56 -3.58
CA ILE A 89 -2.37 6.12 -4.26
C ILE A 89 -3.44 6.58 -3.27
N TRP A 90 -3.67 5.83 -2.19
CA TRP A 90 -4.59 6.25 -1.13
C TRP A 90 -4.10 7.53 -0.43
N CYS A 91 -2.82 7.64 -0.10
CA CYS A 91 -2.26 8.86 0.50
C CYS A 91 -2.36 10.07 -0.44
N ALA A 92 -2.05 9.90 -1.72
CA ALA A 92 -2.22 10.95 -2.73
C ALA A 92 -3.67 11.41 -2.82
N LYS A 93 -4.62 10.46 -2.80
CA LYS A 93 -6.05 10.75 -2.95
C LYS A 93 -6.70 11.36 -1.71
N GLU A 94 -6.44 10.79 -0.54
CA GLU A 94 -7.07 11.22 0.72
C GLU A 94 -6.42 12.49 1.28
N TRP A 95 -5.10 12.63 1.13
CA TRP A 95 -4.33 13.69 1.78
C TRP A 95 -3.66 14.68 0.83
N GLY A 96 -3.70 14.44 -0.49
CA GLY A 96 -2.95 15.25 -1.46
C GLY A 96 -1.44 15.08 -1.32
N SER A 97 -0.97 13.98 -0.74
CA SER A 97 0.45 13.72 -0.53
C SER A 97 1.22 13.64 -1.85
N LYS A 98 2.45 14.17 -1.87
CA LYS A 98 3.42 13.90 -2.93
C LYS A 98 4.03 12.53 -2.68
N VAL A 99 3.68 11.56 -3.52
CA VAL A 99 4.07 10.17 -3.36
C VAL A 99 5.21 9.80 -4.30
N VAL A 100 6.25 9.20 -3.75
CA VAL A 100 7.25 8.43 -4.49
C VAL A 100 6.93 6.96 -4.29
N SER A 101 6.72 6.24 -5.38
CA SER A 101 6.45 4.81 -5.40
C SER A 101 7.71 4.09 -5.87
N MET A 102 8.33 3.36 -4.95
CA MET A 102 9.63 2.73 -5.14
C MET A 102 9.48 1.22 -5.23
N ASP A 103 10.08 0.63 -6.25
CA ASP A 103 10.15 -0.82 -6.41
C ASP A 103 11.46 -1.23 -7.09
N ALA A 104 11.92 -2.44 -6.80
CA ALA A 104 13.11 -3.00 -7.46
C ALA A 104 12.79 -3.46 -8.89
N ASP A 105 11.53 -3.81 -9.15
CA ASP A 105 11.08 -4.31 -10.45
C ASP A 105 10.42 -3.19 -11.28
N PRO A 106 11.06 -2.69 -12.36
CA PRO A 106 10.46 -1.65 -13.20
C PRO A 106 9.16 -2.08 -13.88
N ALA A 107 8.91 -3.39 -14.05
CA ALA A 107 7.73 -3.90 -14.74
C ALA A 107 6.42 -3.66 -13.96
N VAL A 108 6.48 -3.27 -12.68
CA VAL A 108 5.29 -2.93 -11.89
C VAL A 108 4.75 -1.53 -12.20
N PHE A 109 5.58 -0.61 -12.72
CA PHE A 109 5.19 0.79 -12.87
C PHE A 109 4.05 1.01 -13.88
N PRO A 110 3.98 0.31 -15.03
CA PRO A 110 2.81 0.39 -15.91
C PRO A 110 1.51 -0.08 -15.23
N TYR A 111 1.59 -1.04 -14.30
CA TYR A 111 0.43 -1.45 -13.51
C TYR A 111 0.06 -0.37 -12.49
N LEU A 112 1.04 0.19 -11.81
CA LEU A 112 0.86 1.32 -10.90
C LEU A 112 0.19 2.50 -11.59
N ASP A 113 0.64 2.87 -12.79
CA ASP A 113 0.07 3.98 -13.58
C ASP A 113 -1.41 3.70 -13.89
N ALA A 114 -1.72 2.47 -14.31
CA ALA A 114 -3.11 2.05 -14.56
C ALA A 114 -3.98 2.07 -13.29
N VAL A 115 -3.43 1.79 -12.09
CA VAL A 115 -4.17 1.91 -10.83
C VAL A 115 -4.32 3.38 -10.41
N ALA A 116 -3.29 4.20 -10.62
CA ALA A 116 -3.30 5.62 -10.29
C ALA A 116 -4.33 6.37 -11.14
N GLU A 117 -4.38 6.09 -12.44
CA GLU A 117 -5.38 6.62 -13.38
C GLU A 117 -6.80 6.28 -12.95
N LEU A 118 -7.07 5.02 -12.57
CA LEU A 118 -8.38 4.59 -12.05
C LEU A 118 -8.79 5.34 -10.76
N ASN A 119 -7.85 5.94 -10.06
CA ASN A 119 -8.07 6.70 -8.84
C ASN A 119 -7.99 8.22 -9.04
N GLY A 120 -7.69 8.69 -10.25
CA GLY A 120 -7.58 10.12 -10.58
C GLY A 120 -6.39 10.81 -9.91
N VAL A 121 -5.30 10.07 -9.67
CA VAL A 121 -4.07 10.60 -9.06
C VAL A 121 -2.84 10.19 -9.87
N SER A 122 -1.68 10.74 -9.51
CA SER A 122 -0.38 10.31 -10.03
C SER A 122 0.60 10.12 -8.87
N THR A 123 1.61 9.28 -9.08
CA THR A 123 2.75 9.13 -8.19
C THR A 123 4.04 9.17 -9.01
N LYS A 124 5.18 9.40 -8.36
CA LYS A 124 6.49 9.36 -9.02
C LYS A 124 7.11 7.98 -8.84
N SER A 125 7.35 7.26 -9.93
CA SER A 125 8.06 5.98 -9.92
C SER A 125 9.55 6.16 -9.62
N TRP A 126 10.12 5.24 -8.84
CA TRP A 126 11.55 5.16 -8.54
C TRP A 126 12.03 3.70 -8.56
N VAL A 127 12.78 3.32 -9.59
CA VAL A 127 13.42 1.99 -9.65
C VAL A 127 14.55 1.97 -8.63
N GLN A 128 14.40 1.22 -7.54
CA GLN A 128 15.45 1.09 -6.55
C GLN A 128 15.27 -0.12 -5.63
N ARG A 129 16.40 -0.70 -5.20
CA ARG A 129 16.44 -1.74 -4.16
C ARG A 129 16.66 -1.13 -2.77
N PHE A 130 16.14 -1.77 -1.72
CA PHE A 130 16.21 -1.27 -0.34
C PHE A 130 17.64 -0.97 0.13
N GLU A 131 18.60 -1.82 -0.25
CA GLU A 131 20.03 -1.73 0.07
C GLU A 131 20.70 -0.48 -0.54
N LYS A 132 20.10 0.10 -1.58
CA LYS A 132 20.63 1.23 -2.33
C LYS A 132 19.92 2.55 -2.00
N VAL A 133 18.85 2.52 -1.20
CA VAL A 133 18.23 3.72 -0.62
C VAL A 133 19.20 4.34 0.38
N ARG A 134 19.61 5.59 0.19
CA ARG A 134 20.53 6.29 1.11
C ARG A 134 19.73 7.19 2.04
N LYS A 135 20.33 7.55 3.19
CA LYS A 135 19.78 8.54 4.13
C LYS A 135 19.29 9.82 3.43
N LYS A 136 20.11 10.38 2.52
CA LYS A 136 19.75 11.60 1.78
C LYS A 136 18.54 11.46 0.85
N ASP A 137 18.23 10.24 0.40
CA ASP A 137 17.05 9.98 -0.43
C ASP A 137 15.76 10.00 0.43
N LEU A 138 15.90 9.86 1.75
CA LEU A 138 14.83 9.86 2.74
C LEU A 138 14.67 11.20 3.46
N GLU A 139 15.59 12.15 3.23
CA GLU A 139 15.46 13.51 3.75
C GLU A 139 14.15 14.14 3.28
N LYS A 140 13.41 14.73 4.22
CA LYS A 140 12.10 15.37 3.99
C LYS A 140 10.97 14.38 3.65
N VAL A 141 11.20 13.06 3.73
CA VAL A 141 10.08 12.10 3.72
C VAL A 141 9.36 12.22 5.06
N ASP A 142 8.04 12.38 5.01
CA ASP A 142 7.23 12.46 6.23
C ASP A 142 6.82 11.06 6.68
N ILE A 143 6.43 10.21 5.73
CA ILE A 143 5.97 8.85 5.97
C ILE A 143 6.70 7.87 5.03
N LEU A 144 7.22 6.78 5.59
CA LEU A 144 7.66 5.60 4.86
C LEU A 144 6.71 4.44 5.18
N PHE A 145 6.25 3.72 4.16
CA PHE A 145 5.59 2.44 4.40
C PHE A 145 5.94 1.41 3.35
N GLY A 146 5.71 0.14 3.69
CA GLY A 146 5.84 -0.99 2.77
C GLY A 146 4.98 -2.16 3.23
N GLY A 147 4.24 -2.78 2.31
CA GLY A 147 3.38 -3.93 2.60
C GLY A 147 3.90 -5.17 1.91
N ASP A 148 4.01 -6.30 2.64
CA ASP A 148 4.51 -7.57 2.11
C ASP A 148 5.94 -7.45 1.51
N ILE A 149 6.82 -6.66 2.13
CA ILE A 149 8.18 -6.40 1.61
C ILE A 149 9.29 -7.25 2.24
N CYS A 150 8.98 -8.04 3.27
CA CYS A 150 9.95 -8.88 3.99
C CYS A 150 9.54 -10.36 3.89
N PHE A 151 9.60 -10.93 2.68
CA PHE A 151 9.07 -12.27 2.37
C PHE A 151 10.13 -13.33 2.10
N TRP A 152 11.39 -12.92 1.95
CA TRP A 152 12.55 -13.80 1.83
C TRP A 152 13.54 -13.49 2.95
N ASP A 153 14.31 -14.49 3.38
CA ASP A 153 15.28 -14.35 4.46
C ASP A 153 16.32 -13.26 4.12
N GLU A 154 16.70 -13.14 2.85
CA GLU A 154 17.66 -12.13 2.39
C GLU A 154 17.10 -10.70 2.43
N LEU A 155 15.79 -10.52 2.65
CA LEU A 155 15.15 -9.20 2.76
C LEU A 155 15.10 -8.65 4.19
N VAL A 156 15.31 -9.50 5.20
CA VAL A 156 15.28 -9.11 6.62
C VAL A 156 16.24 -7.94 6.86
N ASP A 157 17.51 -8.13 6.51
CA ASP A 157 18.55 -7.13 6.71
C ASP A 157 18.40 -5.88 5.81
N PRO A 158 18.15 -6.00 4.49
CA PRO A 158 17.86 -4.87 3.63
C PRO A 158 16.74 -3.96 4.13
N VAL A 159 15.62 -4.55 4.57
CA VAL A 159 14.45 -3.81 5.06
C VAL A 159 14.76 -3.15 6.40
N ALA A 160 15.33 -3.89 7.37
CA ALA A 160 15.74 -3.34 8.67
C ALA A 160 16.69 -2.13 8.48
N LYS A 161 17.74 -2.29 7.65
CA LYS A 161 18.70 -1.21 7.41
C LYS A 161 18.05 -0.02 6.69
N MET A 162 17.04 -0.22 5.84
CA MET A 162 16.30 0.88 5.23
C MET A 162 15.52 1.68 6.29
N ILE A 163 14.92 0.98 7.26
CA ILE A 163 14.24 1.60 8.39
C ILE A 163 15.24 2.38 9.25
N ASP A 164 16.42 1.82 9.56
CA ASP A 164 17.49 2.55 10.26
C ASP A 164 17.81 3.89 9.57
N ARG A 165 18.02 3.85 8.24
CA ARG A 165 18.29 5.06 7.45
C ARG A 165 17.13 6.05 7.44
N ALA A 166 15.89 5.56 7.51
CA ALA A 166 14.71 6.41 7.56
C ALA A 166 14.59 7.13 8.90
N ILE A 167 14.86 6.41 10.00
CA ILE A 167 14.91 6.98 11.35
C ILE A 167 16.01 8.05 11.42
N ASP A 168 17.22 7.71 10.96
CA ASP A 168 18.37 8.63 10.92
C ASP A 168 18.10 9.87 10.04
N ALA A 169 17.27 9.75 9.01
CA ALA A 169 16.87 10.84 8.12
C ALA A 169 15.73 11.72 8.69
N GLY A 170 15.15 11.35 9.83
CA GLY A 170 14.04 12.08 10.45
C GLY A 170 12.69 11.83 9.79
N VAL A 171 12.48 10.66 9.16
CA VAL A 171 11.14 10.24 8.72
C VAL A 171 10.24 10.14 9.94
N GLY A 172 9.07 10.78 9.93
CA GLY A 172 8.24 10.95 11.13
C GLY A 172 7.39 9.74 11.47
N THR A 173 6.89 9.02 10.47
CA THR A 173 6.14 7.78 10.70
C THR A 173 6.58 6.70 9.72
N ILE A 174 6.87 5.51 10.26
CA ILE A 174 7.26 4.34 9.48
C ILE A 174 6.25 3.22 9.76
N VAL A 175 5.67 2.64 8.71
CA VAL A 175 4.70 1.54 8.87
C VAL A 175 5.02 0.39 7.90
N ILE A 176 5.41 -0.77 8.43
CA ILE A 176 5.59 -1.99 7.63
C ILE A 176 4.46 -2.96 7.96
N GLY A 177 3.75 -3.44 6.94
CA GLY A 177 2.66 -4.39 7.11
C GLY A 177 2.95 -5.74 6.48
N ASP A 178 2.60 -6.82 7.17
CA ASP A 178 2.84 -8.19 6.69
C ASP A 178 1.77 -9.16 7.23
N PRO A 179 1.43 -10.25 6.53
CA PRO A 179 0.57 -11.34 7.02
C PRO A 179 1.23 -12.23 8.10
N GLU A 180 2.15 -11.71 8.91
CA GLU A 180 2.82 -12.42 10.01
C GLU A 180 3.81 -13.51 9.55
N ARG A 181 4.59 -13.24 8.49
CA ARG A 181 5.71 -14.12 8.10
C ARG A 181 6.81 -14.12 9.17
N PRO A 182 7.51 -15.25 9.40
CA PRO A 182 8.66 -15.30 10.30
C PRO A 182 9.73 -14.25 9.99
N THR A 183 10.02 -14.02 8.71
CA THR A 183 10.96 -12.99 8.23
C THR A 183 10.53 -11.57 8.58
N PHE A 184 9.23 -11.29 8.60
CA PHE A 184 8.73 -9.99 9.07
C PHE A 184 8.97 -9.84 10.59
N HIS A 185 8.68 -10.87 11.37
CA HIS A 185 8.89 -10.83 12.82
C HIS A 185 10.37 -10.69 13.17
N GLU A 186 11.27 -11.43 12.52
CA GLU A 186 12.71 -11.28 12.72
C GLU A 186 13.18 -9.85 12.39
N MET A 187 12.71 -9.28 11.29
CA MET A 187 13.01 -7.90 10.90
C MET A 187 12.46 -6.90 11.93
N ALA A 188 11.23 -7.10 12.39
CA ALA A 188 10.59 -6.22 13.35
C ALA A 188 11.25 -6.28 14.73
N ASP A 189 11.64 -7.47 15.21
CA ASP A 189 12.39 -7.66 16.45
C ASP A 189 13.73 -6.92 16.38
N LYS A 190 14.51 -7.13 15.31
CA LYS A 190 15.78 -6.39 15.07
C LYS A 190 15.61 -4.87 15.15
N VAL A 191 14.55 -4.34 14.53
CA VAL A 191 14.28 -2.89 14.50
C VAL A 191 13.82 -2.39 15.88
N THR A 192 12.89 -3.10 16.52
CA THR A 192 12.31 -2.67 17.80
C THR A 192 13.28 -2.78 18.96
N GLU A 193 14.15 -3.80 18.99
CA GLU A 193 15.24 -3.90 19.98
C GLU A 193 16.19 -2.70 19.90
N LYS A 194 16.44 -2.20 18.68
CA LYS A 194 17.41 -1.12 18.44
C LYS A 194 16.82 0.28 18.58
N HIS A 195 15.58 0.47 18.10
CA HIS A 195 14.98 1.79 17.92
C HIS A 195 13.65 1.98 18.66
N GLY A 196 13.09 0.92 19.26
CA GLY A 196 11.72 0.89 19.75
C GLY A 196 10.69 0.84 18.62
N GLY A 197 9.44 1.14 18.97
CA GLY A 197 8.28 0.99 18.08
C GLY A 197 7.38 -0.16 18.51
N ASP A 198 6.22 -0.27 17.85
CA ASP A 198 5.17 -1.21 18.21
C ASP A 198 4.95 -2.22 17.09
N VAL A 199 4.82 -3.50 17.45
CA VAL A 199 4.30 -4.55 16.56
C VAL A 199 2.86 -4.83 16.92
N LEU A 200 1.94 -4.38 16.08
CA LEU A 200 0.51 -4.43 16.32
C LEU A 200 -0.15 -5.52 15.50
N GLY A 201 -0.88 -6.42 16.15
CA GLY A 201 -1.84 -7.29 15.47
C GLY A 201 -2.98 -6.46 14.88
N TRP A 202 -3.25 -6.61 13.58
CA TRP A 202 -4.25 -5.81 12.86
C TRP A 202 -5.23 -6.68 12.08
N ARG A 203 -6.51 -6.33 12.15
CA ARG A 203 -7.59 -7.10 11.51
C ARG A 203 -8.59 -6.18 10.81
N LEU A 204 -8.92 -6.56 9.58
CA LEU A 204 -10.01 -5.98 8.81
C LEU A 204 -11.21 -6.92 8.75
N SER A 205 -12.37 -6.35 9.07
CA SER A 205 -13.68 -6.95 8.84
C SER A 205 -14.40 -6.24 7.69
N GLY A 206 -15.42 -6.89 7.11
CA GLY A 206 -16.24 -6.32 6.05
C GLY A 206 -15.81 -6.71 4.62
N SER A 207 -15.81 -5.75 3.70
CA SER A 207 -15.63 -5.98 2.25
C SER A 207 -14.23 -6.44 1.86
N VAL A 208 -13.23 -6.10 2.68
CA VAL A 208 -11.88 -6.67 2.63
C VAL A 208 -11.63 -7.36 3.96
N LYS A 209 -11.48 -8.70 3.91
CA LYS A 209 -11.07 -9.50 5.08
C LYS A 209 -9.58 -9.79 5.01
N ALA A 210 -8.85 -9.33 6.01
CA ALA A 210 -7.42 -9.52 6.16
C ALA A 210 -7.05 -9.50 7.65
N THR A 211 -6.02 -10.26 8.00
CA THR A 211 -5.35 -10.22 9.29
C THR A 211 -3.85 -10.19 9.00
N GLY A 212 -3.09 -9.53 9.86
CA GLY A 212 -1.63 -9.52 9.82
C GLY A 212 -1.09 -8.66 10.95
N ALA A 213 0.18 -8.29 10.87
CA ALA A 213 0.85 -7.41 11.80
C ALA A 213 1.31 -6.12 11.11
N LEU A 214 1.45 -5.06 11.92
CA LEU A 214 2.02 -3.78 11.53
C LEU A 214 3.17 -3.45 12.47
N LEU A 215 4.38 -3.28 11.94
CA LEU A 215 5.44 -2.58 12.64
C LEU A 215 5.19 -1.07 12.44
N VAL A 216 5.08 -0.34 13.54
CA VAL A 216 4.83 1.09 13.57
C VAL A 216 5.91 1.79 14.37
N ILE A 217 6.51 2.82 13.79
CA ILE A 217 7.50 3.67 14.46
C ILE A 217 7.07 5.13 14.29
N HIS A 218 6.95 5.83 15.41
CA HIS A 218 6.79 7.28 15.47
C HIS A 218 8.12 7.91 15.88
N ASN A 219 8.64 8.81 15.06
CA ASN A 219 9.97 9.41 15.19
C ASN A 219 9.87 10.94 15.12
N ASP A 220 8.79 11.50 15.68
CA ASP A 220 8.44 12.92 15.71
C ASP A 220 7.91 13.39 17.07
#